data_AF-A0A3N5PJ73-F1
#
_entry.id   AF-A0A3N5PJ73-F1
#
_cell.length_a   1.000
_cell.length_b   1.000
_cell.length_c   1.000
_cell.angle_alpha   90.00
_cell.angle_beta   90.00
_cell.angle_gamma   90.00
#
_symmetry.space_group_name_H-M   'P 1'
#
loop_
_entity.id
_entity.type
_entity.pdbx_description
1 polymer ?
#
loop_
_entity_poly.entity_id
_entity_poly.type
_entity_poly.pdbx_seq_one_letter_code
_entity_poly.pdbx_strand_id
1 'polypeptide(L)'
;MSNTSQITANTSNDFSENLSDPNKVFFSYAAKISQLKFTLLLEHFTTKADDVFYYSEPENNISFLSFEILNKQSFSFDNYELLAEEISVLKSKLVSNHSDYEKFNLPIFITSVKFPIKKNSEEWNDFNDLDFIVPKIILFQHSGTCFIIANFFSESFSHQENFNEFLERETELIYNLE
;
A
#
# COMPACT_ATOMS: atom_id res chain seq x y z
N MET A 1 4.77 22.69 24.77
CA MET A 1 5.77 21.62 24.56
C MET A 1 5.05 20.55 23.79
N SER A 2 5.23 20.55 22.46
CA SER A 2 4.47 19.69 21.56
C SER A 2 5.16 18.34 21.49
N ASN A 3 4.43 17.28 21.85
CA ASN A 3 4.85 15.91 21.61
C ASN A 3 4.82 15.67 20.10
N THR A 4 5.96 15.89 19.45
CA THR A 4 6.20 15.40 18.10
C THR A 4 6.44 13.91 18.23
N SER A 5 5.37 13.11 18.08
CA SER A 5 5.48 11.67 17.90
C SER A 5 6.39 11.43 16.70
N GLN A 6 7.60 10.94 16.96
CA GLN A 6 8.57 10.57 15.94
C GLN A 6 7.92 9.48 15.07
N ILE A 7 7.66 9.80 13.82
CA ILE A 7 7.24 8.83 12.81
C ILE A 7 8.50 8.04 12.46
N THR A 8 8.72 6.94 13.17
CA THR A 8 9.71 5.93 12.81
C THR A 8 9.29 5.27 11.50
N ALA A 9 10.24 5.11 10.58
CA ALA A 9 10.07 4.28 9.40
C ALA A 9 9.67 2.87 9.86
N ASN A 10 8.43 2.47 9.60
CA ASN A 10 7.95 1.14 9.97
C ASN A 10 8.77 0.10 9.18
N THR A 11 9.52 -0.70 9.91
CA THR A 11 10.27 -1.83 9.35
C THR A 11 9.34 -3.01 9.10
N SER A 12 9.72 -3.96 8.24
CA SER A 12 8.96 -5.20 8.03
C SER A 12 8.69 -5.97 9.34
N ASN A 13 9.60 -5.85 10.33
CA ASN A 13 9.39 -6.41 11.67
C ASN A 13 8.18 -5.80 12.38
N ASP A 14 7.99 -4.48 12.29
CA ASP A 14 6.84 -3.80 12.88
C ASP A 14 5.53 -4.29 12.23
N PHE A 15 5.55 -4.58 10.93
CA PHE A 15 4.39 -5.13 10.24
C PHE A 15 4.01 -6.52 10.76
N SER A 16 4.95 -7.46 10.81
CA SER A 16 4.69 -8.81 11.29
C SER A 16 4.27 -8.85 12.76
N GLU A 17 4.85 -7.99 13.61
CA GLU A 17 4.42 -7.81 14.99
C GLU A 17 2.97 -7.31 15.07
N ASN A 18 2.63 -6.25 14.30
CA ASN A 18 1.27 -5.72 14.25
C ASN A 18 0.27 -6.74 13.68
N LEU A 19 0.67 -7.51 12.68
CA LEU A 19 -0.14 -8.54 12.06
C LEU A 19 -0.35 -9.73 13.01
N SER A 20 0.57 -9.98 13.94
CA SER A 20 0.46 -11.05 14.94
C SER A 20 -0.29 -10.61 16.21
N ASP A 21 -0.35 -9.31 16.52
CA ASP A 21 -0.99 -8.79 17.74
C ASP A 21 -2.52 -8.99 17.71
N PRO A 22 -3.12 -9.76 18.64
CA PRO A 22 -4.56 -10.00 18.65
C PRO A 22 -5.41 -8.74 18.85
N ASN A 23 -4.85 -7.65 19.37
CA ASN A 23 -5.56 -6.40 19.59
C ASN A 23 -5.53 -5.48 18.37
N LYS A 24 -4.66 -5.75 17.38
CA LYS A 24 -4.54 -4.92 16.19
C LYS A 24 -5.35 -5.46 15.02
N VAL A 25 -6.05 -4.53 14.38
CA VAL A 25 -6.74 -4.76 13.11
C VAL A 25 -6.05 -3.98 11.99
N PHE A 26 -6.21 -4.46 10.76
CA PHE A 26 -5.66 -3.84 9.57
C PHE A 26 -6.74 -3.04 8.85
N PHE A 27 -6.54 -1.73 8.73
CA PHE A 27 -7.43 -0.83 8.04
C PHE A 27 -6.98 -0.65 6.60
N SER A 28 -7.93 -0.72 5.67
CA SER A 28 -7.76 -0.28 4.28
C SER A 28 -8.99 0.53 3.90
N TYR A 29 -8.85 1.84 3.85
CA TYR A 29 -9.99 2.72 3.57
C TYR A 29 -9.73 3.59 2.35
N ALA A 30 -10.77 3.71 1.55
CA ALA A 30 -10.76 4.47 0.32
C ALA A 30 -11.66 5.71 0.41
N ALA A 31 -11.14 6.83 -0.05
CA ALA A 31 -11.94 8.02 -0.33
C ALA A 31 -11.83 8.36 -1.80
N LYS A 32 -12.98 8.71 -2.40
CA LYS A 32 -13.01 9.25 -3.76
C LYS A 32 -12.43 10.65 -3.74
N ILE A 33 -11.53 10.93 -4.66
CA ILE A 33 -10.86 12.23 -4.83
C ILE A 33 -11.07 12.78 -6.23
N SER A 34 -10.71 14.05 -6.42
CA SER A 34 -10.61 14.67 -7.73
C SER A 34 -9.61 13.91 -8.61
N GLN A 35 -9.82 14.00 -9.92
CA GLN A 35 -8.94 13.30 -10.86
C GLN A 35 -7.53 13.91 -10.83
N LEU A 36 -6.52 13.06 -10.70
CA LEU A 36 -5.11 13.45 -10.66
C LEU A 36 -4.34 12.86 -11.85
N LYS A 37 -3.25 13.52 -12.24
CA LYS A 37 -2.30 12.98 -13.23
C LYS A 37 -1.16 12.28 -12.50
N PHE A 38 -1.27 10.96 -12.32
CA PHE A 38 -0.29 10.19 -11.54
C PHE A 38 1.14 10.30 -12.09
N THR A 39 1.32 10.50 -13.39
CA THR A 39 2.65 10.68 -14.00
C THR A 39 3.35 11.95 -13.52
N LEU A 40 2.61 13.03 -13.22
CA LEU A 40 3.19 14.26 -12.66
C LEU A 40 3.60 14.04 -11.19
N LEU A 41 2.80 13.28 -10.45
CA LEU A 41 3.09 12.94 -9.06
C LEU A 41 4.24 11.93 -8.92
N LEU A 42 4.42 11.04 -9.90
CA LEU A 42 5.49 10.06 -9.91
C LEU A 42 6.87 10.72 -9.82
N GLU A 43 7.13 11.74 -10.64
CA GLU A 43 8.39 12.50 -10.59
C GLU A 43 8.62 13.12 -9.22
N HIS A 44 7.55 13.62 -8.60
CA HIS A 44 7.62 14.19 -7.26
C HIS A 44 7.99 13.15 -6.21
N PHE A 45 7.24 12.04 -6.13
CA PHE A 45 7.40 11.05 -5.08
C PHE A 45 8.69 10.25 -5.22
N THR A 46 9.14 9.96 -6.44
CA THR A 46 10.42 9.27 -6.67
C THR A 46 11.64 10.06 -6.18
N THR A 47 11.51 11.38 -5.97
CA THR A 47 12.58 12.21 -5.36
C THR A 47 12.51 12.29 -3.83
N LYS A 48 11.41 11.82 -3.22
CA LYS A 48 11.12 12.01 -1.79
C LYS A 48 10.94 10.71 -1.01
N ALA A 49 10.61 9.62 -1.67
CA ALA A 49 10.35 8.32 -1.06
C ALA A 49 11.10 7.23 -1.83
N ASP A 50 11.67 6.29 -1.11
CA ASP A 50 12.44 5.19 -1.68
C ASP A 50 11.54 4.07 -2.25
N ASP A 51 10.33 3.93 -1.73
CA ASP A 51 9.38 2.88 -2.11
C ASP A 51 8.16 3.47 -2.84
N VAL A 52 8.35 3.76 -4.13
CA VAL A 52 7.29 4.25 -5.03
C VAL A 52 7.01 3.20 -6.09
N PHE A 53 5.74 2.79 -6.20
CA PHE A 53 5.31 1.82 -7.21
C PHE A 53 4.30 2.47 -8.14
N TYR A 54 4.54 2.36 -9.44
CA TYR A 54 3.62 2.83 -10.47
C TYR A 54 3.25 1.69 -11.40
N TYR A 55 1.96 1.58 -11.67
CA TYR A 55 1.41 0.63 -12.63
C TYR A 55 0.30 1.32 -13.44
N SER A 56 0.25 1.03 -14.74
CA SER A 56 -0.82 1.50 -15.61
C SER A 56 -1.20 0.41 -16.59
N GLU A 57 -2.49 0.18 -16.70
CA GLU A 57 -3.09 -0.72 -17.68
C GLU A 57 -4.07 0.10 -18.55
N PRO A 58 -3.59 0.67 -19.66
CA PRO A 58 -4.38 1.59 -20.47
C PRO A 58 -5.66 0.93 -21.03
N GLU A 59 -5.59 -0.35 -21.40
CA GLU A 59 -6.73 -1.08 -21.98
C GLU A 59 -7.93 -1.16 -21.02
N ASN A 60 -7.66 -1.31 -19.72
CA ASN A 60 -8.68 -1.37 -18.68
C ASN A 60 -8.94 -0.01 -17.99
N ASN A 61 -8.27 1.06 -18.44
CA ASN A 61 -8.31 2.38 -17.79
C ASN A 61 -7.98 2.32 -16.30
N ILE A 62 -7.01 1.47 -15.93
CA ILE A 62 -6.53 1.32 -14.55
C ILE A 62 -5.18 2.02 -14.44
N SER A 63 -4.99 2.78 -13.38
CA SER A 63 -3.69 3.32 -12.99
C SER A 63 -3.56 3.31 -11.49
N PHE A 64 -2.33 3.10 -11.04
CA PHE A 64 -1.97 2.89 -9.66
C PHE A 64 -0.66 3.61 -9.40
N LEU A 65 -0.60 4.37 -8.32
CA LEU A 65 0.61 4.97 -7.80
C LEU A 65 0.59 4.81 -6.29
N SER A 66 1.57 4.14 -5.71
CA SER A 66 1.71 4.05 -4.26
C SER A 66 3.03 4.61 -3.79
N PHE A 67 3.02 5.11 -2.56
CA PHE A 67 4.19 5.66 -1.89
C PHE A 67 4.07 5.40 -0.39
N GLU A 68 5.24 5.25 0.24
CA GLU A 68 5.39 4.68 1.58
C GLU A 68 4.87 3.24 1.65
N ILE A 69 5.59 2.39 2.38
CA ILE A 69 5.21 0.99 2.58
C ILE A 69 5.05 0.71 4.07
N LEU A 70 4.05 -0.10 4.40
CA LEU A 70 3.94 -0.73 5.70
C LEU A 70 4.74 -2.02 5.75
N ASN A 71 4.81 -2.73 4.63
CA ASN A 71 5.52 -4.00 4.52
C ASN A 71 6.17 -4.13 3.15
N LYS A 72 7.36 -4.74 3.15
CA LYS A 72 7.95 -5.39 1.99
C LYS A 72 8.63 -6.66 2.51
N GLN A 73 8.01 -7.79 2.22
CA GLN A 73 8.51 -9.11 2.58
C GLN A 73 8.83 -9.88 1.32
N SER A 74 10.01 -10.47 1.27
CA SER A 74 10.51 -11.20 0.11
C SER A 74 10.45 -12.70 0.35
N PHE A 75 10.05 -13.42 -0.69
CA PHE A 75 9.93 -14.87 -0.69
C PHE A 75 10.77 -15.45 -1.83
N SER A 76 11.25 -16.66 -1.64
CA SER A 76 11.83 -17.47 -2.70
C SER A 76 10.74 -18.32 -3.36
N PHE A 77 11.03 -18.87 -4.54
CA PHE A 77 10.14 -19.87 -5.15
C PHE A 77 9.97 -21.15 -4.32
N ASP A 78 10.83 -21.39 -3.33
CA ASP A 78 10.76 -22.56 -2.44
C ASP A 78 9.82 -22.34 -1.24
N ASN A 79 9.50 -21.09 -0.90
CA ASN A 79 8.69 -20.76 0.28
C ASN A 79 7.50 -19.84 -0.03
N TYR A 80 7.14 -19.66 -1.30
CA TYR A 80 6.03 -18.81 -1.73
C TYR A 80 4.67 -19.22 -1.13
N GLU A 81 4.51 -20.45 -0.63
CA GLU A 81 3.29 -20.88 0.05
C GLU A 81 3.01 -20.05 1.32
N LEU A 82 4.06 -19.55 1.98
CA LEU A 82 3.95 -18.65 3.14
C LEU A 82 3.28 -17.32 2.78
N LEU A 83 3.39 -16.87 1.52
CA LEU A 83 2.70 -15.67 1.04
C LEU A 83 1.17 -15.83 1.16
N ALA A 84 0.65 -17.01 0.84
CA ALA A 84 -0.78 -17.28 0.94
C ALA A 84 -1.26 -17.24 2.41
N GLU A 85 -0.42 -17.71 3.33
CA GLU A 85 -0.69 -17.64 4.77
C GLU A 85 -0.73 -16.18 5.25
N GLU A 86 0.28 -15.38 4.90
CA GLU A 86 0.35 -13.94 5.24
C GLU A 86 -0.88 -13.17 4.70
N ILE A 87 -1.25 -13.40 3.44
CA ILE A 87 -2.45 -12.79 2.84
C ILE A 87 -3.72 -13.23 3.59
N SER A 88 -3.81 -14.50 3.99
CA SER A 88 -4.96 -15.02 4.74
C SER A 88 -5.07 -14.37 6.12
N VAL A 89 -3.94 -14.20 6.84
CA VAL A 89 -3.92 -13.53 8.14
C VAL A 89 -4.29 -12.06 7.98
N LEU A 90 -3.71 -11.34 7.01
CA LEU A 90 -4.04 -9.95 6.72
C LEU A 90 -5.54 -9.77 6.43
N LYS A 91 -6.10 -10.66 5.59
CA LYS A 91 -7.53 -10.66 5.26
C LYS A 91 -8.41 -10.89 6.49
N SER A 92 -8.01 -11.78 7.40
CA SER A 92 -8.77 -12.06 8.63
C SER A 92 -8.88 -10.86 9.58
N LYS A 93 -7.94 -9.92 9.46
CA LYS A 93 -7.87 -8.68 10.25
C LYS A 93 -8.36 -7.44 9.51
N LEU A 94 -8.79 -7.60 8.25
CA LEU A 94 -9.14 -6.50 7.37
C LEU A 94 -10.45 -5.83 7.82
N VAL A 95 -10.36 -4.52 8.04
CA VAL A 95 -11.48 -3.61 8.15
C VAL A 95 -11.39 -2.62 6.99
N SER A 96 -12.42 -2.58 6.14
CA SER A 96 -12.42 -1.70 4.97
C SER A 96 -13.81 -1.19 4.62
N ASN A 97 -13.84 -0.09 3.88
CA ASN A 97 -15.04 0.40 3.18
C ASN A 97 -15.03 0.01 1.69
N HIS A 98 -14.20 -0.96 1.28
CA HIS A 98 -14.05 -1.34 -0.13
C HIS A 98 -15.35 -1.90 -0.73
N SER A 99 -16.23 -2.47 0.11
CA SER A 99 -17.58 -2.90 -0.29
C SER A 99 -18.44 -1.76 -0.84
N ASP A 100 -18.20 -0.53 -0.40
CA ASP A 100 -18.94 0.64 -0.90
C ASP A 100 -18.56 0.97 -2.37
N TYR A 101 -17.48 0.36 -2.86
CA TYR A 101 -16.86 0.58 -4.15
C TYR A 101 -16.60 -0.72 -4.92
N GLU A 102 -17.40 -1.78 -4.68
CA GLU A 102 -17.20 -3.13 -5.23
C GLU A 102 -16.87 -3.18 -6.73
N LYS A 103 -17.50 -2.31 -7.53
CA LYS A 103 -17.28 -2.26 -8.99
C LYS A 103 -15.85 -1.91 -9.41
N PHE A 104 -15.02 -1.39 -8.51
CA PHE A 104 -13.69 -0.87 -8.83
C PHE A 104 -12.56 -1.84 -8.48
N ASN A 105 -12.80 -2.88 -7.68
CA ASN A 105 -11.78 -3.81 -7.17
C ASN A 105 -10.57 -3.10 -6.56
N LEU A 106 -10.83 -2.30 -5.52
CA LEU A 106 -9.80 -1.45 -4.91
C LEU A 106 -8.63 -2.28 -4.36
N PRO A 107 -7.37 -1.95 -4.73
CA PRO A 107 -6.19 -2.70 -4.33
C PRO A 107 -5.82 -2.45 -2.87
N ILE A 108 -5.21 -3.46 -2.24
CA ILE A 108 -4.71 -3.40 -0.85
C ILE A 108 -3.20 -3.64 -0.79
N PHE A 109 -2.71 -4.58 -1.60
CA PHE A 109 -1.32 -5.00 -1.65
C PHE A 109 -0.86 -5.17 -3.10
N ILE A 110 0.45 -5.24 -3.27
CA ILE A 110 1.13 -5.51 -4.53
C ILE A 110 1.93 -6.80 -4.34
N THR A 111 1.92 -7.67 -5.33
CA THR A 111 2.89 -8.75 -5.45
C THR A 111 3.74 -8.53 -6.69
N SER A 112 5.04 -8.77 -6.57
CA SER A 112 5.95 -8.80 -7.71
C SER A 112 6.58 -10.18 -7.81
N VAL A 113 6.90 -10.60 -9.04
CA VAL A 113 7.53 -11.89 -9.32
C VAL A 113 8.65 -11.68 -10.34
N LYS A 114 9.82 -12.24 -10.04
CA LYS A 114 11.00 -12.19 -10.90
C LYS A 114 10.79 -13.00 -12.17
N PHE A 115 11.18 -12.42 -13.30
CA PHE A 115 11.21 -13.10 -14.59
C PHE A 115 12.62 -13.07 -15.20
N PRO A 116 13.17 -14.18 -15.71
CA PRO A 116 12.63 -15.54 -15.77
C PRO A 116 12.99 -16.40 -14.55
N ILE A 117 12.05 -17.24 -14.13
CA ILE A 117 12.02 -18.06 -12.89
C ILE A 117 13.27 -18.96 -12.68
N LYS A 118 14.12 -19.16 -13.68
CA LYS A 118 15.25 -20.14 -13.65
C LYS A 118 16.61 -19.60 -14.08
N LYS A 119 16.76 -18.31 -14.38
CA LYS A 119 18.09 -17.76 -14.73
C LYS A 119 18.71 -17.10 -13.51
N ASN A 120 19.76 -17.72 -12.99
CA ASN A 120 20.64 -17.15 -11.96
C ASN A 120 21.80 -16.39 -12.62
N SER A 121 21.51 -15.61 -13.67
CA SER A 121 22.56 -14.77 -14.24
C SER A 121 22.79 -13.56 -13.33
N GLU A 122 24.05 -13.12 -13.24
CA GLU A 122 24.49 -12.13 -12.24
C GLU A 122 23.67 -10.83 -12.30
N GLU A 123 23.12 -10.48 -13.46
CA GLU A 123 22.30 -9.28 -13.66
C GLU A 123 20.98 -9.29 -12.88
N TRP A 124 20.57 -10.44 -12.35
CA TRP A 124 19.31 -10.60 -11.62
C TRP A 124 19.49 -10.81 -10.12
N ASN A 125 20.72 -10.77 -9.60
CA ASN A 125 20.98 -11.05 -8.18
C ASN A 125 20.40 -9.98 -7.25
N ASP A 126 20.13 -8.78 -7.77
CA ASP A 126 19.55 -7.67 -7.01
C ASP A 126 18.02 -7.75 -6.89
N PHE A 127 17.39 -8.76 -7.51
CA PHE A 127 15.94 -8.97 -7.46
C PHE A 127 15.59 -10.23 -6.66
N ASN A 128 14.68 -10.07 -5.70
CA ASN A 128 14.04 -11.18 -5.01
C ASN A 128 13.13 -11.97 -5.97
N ASP A 129 12.88 -13.25 -5.67
CA ASP A 129 12.03 -14.09 -6.53
C ASP A 129 10.55 -13.64 -6.49
N LEU A 130 10.05 -13.35 -5.29
CA LEU A 130 8.75 -12.71 -5.08
C LEU A 130 8.87 -11.63 -4.00
N ASP A 131 8.17 -10.51 -4.19
CA ASP A 131 7.95 -9.52 -3.14
C ASP A 131 6.45 -9.38 -2.84
N PHE A 132 6.10 -9.34 -1.56
CA PHE A 132 4.80 -8.96 -1.03
C PHE A 132 4.90 -7.60 -0.39
N ILE A 133 4.11 -6.66 -0.90
CA ILE A 133 4.24 -5.25 -0.55
C ILE A 133 2.87 -4.75 -0.13
N VAL A 134 2.79 -4.17 1.06
CA VAL A 134 1.59 -3.48 1.54
C VAL A 134 1.91 -1.99 1.58
N PRO A 135 1.47 -1.20 0.58
CA PRO A 135 1.71 0.22 0.59
C PRO A 135 0.92 0.89 1.72
N LYS A 136 1.43 1.99 2.26
CA LYS A 136 0.70 2.80 3.23
C LYS A 136 -0.32 3.71 2.54
N ILE A 137 0.03 4.29 1.40
CA ILE A 137 -0.86 5.15 0.61
C ILE A 137 -0.86 4.69 -0.84
N ILE A 138 -2.05 4.63 -1.42
CA ILE A 138 -2.29 4.27 -2.81
C ILE A 138 -3.19 5.34 -3.44
N LEU A 139 -2.76 5.88 -4.56
CA LEU A 139 -3.61 6.57 -5.51
C LEU A 139 -4.03 5.57 -6.58
N PHE A 140 -5.34 5.40 -6.72
CA PHE A 140 -5.93 4.43 -7.63
C PHE A 140 -6.93 5.11 -8.56
N GLN A 141 -6.77 4.91 -9.86
CA GLN A 141 -7.70 5.38 -10.87
C GLN A 141 -8.26 4.18 -11.63
N HIS A 142 -9.58 4.11 -11.76
CA HIS A 142 -10.25 3.11 -12.57
C HIS A 142 -11.46 3.74 -13.27
N SER A 143 -11.50 3.65 -14.60
CA SER A 143 -12.61 4.13 -15.43
C SER A 143 -13.00 5.60 -15.14
N GLY A 144 -11.98 6.46 -15.01
CA GLY A 144 -12.16 7.91 -14.76
C GLY A 144 -12.53 8.29 -13.32
N THR A 145 -12.66 7.31 -12.41
CA THR A 145 -12.82 7.59 -10.97
C THR A 145 -11.47 7.46 -10.28
N CYS A 146 -11.14 8.42 -9.42
CA CYS A 146 -9.89 8.45 -8.68
C CYS A 146 -10.15 8.27 -7.18
N PHE A 147 -9.26 7.53 -6.52
CA PHE A 147 -9.32 7.20 -5.10
C PHE A 147 -7.95 7.45 -4.46
N ILE A 148 -7.99 7.90 -3.21
CA ILE A 148 -6.90 7.69 -2.27
C ILE A 148 -7.30 6.52 -1.38
N ILE A 149 -6.41 5.56 -1.21
CA ILE A 149 -6.57 4.40 -0.32
C ILE A 149 -5.44 4.46 0.67
N ALA A 150 -5.78 4.26 1.93
CA ALA A 150 -4.85 4.44 3.02
C ALA A 150 -4.90 3.21 3.93
N ASN A 151 -3.73 2.62 4.15
CA ASN A 151 -3.54 1.38 4.90
C ASN A 151 -2.81 1.67 6.20
N PHE A 152 -3.24 1.06 7.31
CA PHE A 152 -2.55 1.16 8.61
C PHE A 152 -3.05 0.10 9.61
N PHE A 153 -2.32 -0.09 10.72
CA PHE A 153 -2.77 -0.88 11.86
C PHE A 153 -3.23 0.01 13.02
N SER A 154 -4.24 -0.43 13.79
CA SER A 154 -4.65 0.23 15.03
C SER A 154 -5.25 -0.77 16.02
N GLU A 155 -5.19 -0.44 17.31
CA GLU A 155 -5.63 -1.28 18.46
C GLU A 155 -7.13 -1.13 18.79
N SER A 156 -7.82 -0.13 18.22
CA SER A 156 -9.19 0.22 18.66
C SER A 156 -9.94 1.12 17.68
N PHE A 157 -11.27 0.93 17.61
CA PHE A 157 -12.21 1.77 16.87
C PHE A 157 -12.71 2.97 17.69
N SER A 158 -12.11 4.14 17.48
CA SER A 158 -12.81 5.43 17.51
C SER A 158 -12.91 5.94 16.07
N HIS A 159 -14.04 5.65 15.43
CA HIS A 159 -14.00 4.94 14.15
C HIS A 159 -14.17 5.82 12.90
N GLN A 160 -14.34 7.13 13.05
CA GLN A 160 -14.51 8.08 11.94
C GLN A 160 -13.64 9.33 12.09
N GLU A 161 -13.48 9.83 13.31
CA GLU A 161 -12.68 11.02 13.60
C GLU A 161 -11.21 10.82 13.20
N ASN A 162 -10.60 9.68 13.57
CA ASN A 162 -9.20 9.40 13.21
C ASN A 162 -8.96 9.15 11.71
N PHE A 163 -9.96 8.67 10.97
CA PHE A 163 -9.78 8.40 9.53
C PHE A 163 -9.96 9.67 8.70
N ASN A 164 -10.94 10.51 9.03
CA ASN A 164 -11.05 11.82 8.39
C ASN A 164 -9.83 12.68 8.71
N GLU A 165 -9.33 12.68 9.95
CA GLU A 165 -8.09 13.39 10.31
C GLU A 165 -6.86 12.81 9.59
N PHE A 166 -6.76 11.48 9.46
CA PHE A 166 -5.70 10.85 8.68
C PHE A 166 -5.79 11.21 7.21
N LEU A 167 -6.97 11.08 6.59
CA LEU A 167 -7.18 11.48 5.21
C LEU A 167 -6.94 12.98 5.03
N GLU A 168 -7.39 13.85 5.92
CA GLU A 168 -7.12 15.28 5.87
C GLU A 168 -5.62 15.54 5.91
N ARG A 169 -4.88 14.90 6.83
CA ARG A 169 -3.41 15.02 6.88
C ARG A 169 -2.73 14.53 5.61
N GLU A 170 -3.07 13.35 5.12
CA GLU A 170 -2.45 12.77 3.92
C GLU A 170 -2.91 13.50 2.64
N THR A 171 -4.14 14.02 2.62
CA THR A 171 -4.70 14.80 1.51
C THR A 171 -4.13 16.21 1.49
N GLU A 172 -3.89 16.86 2.64
CA GLU A 172 -3.12 18.10 2.73
C GLU A 172 -1.69 17.89 2.22
N LEU A 173 -1.05 16.77 2.55
CA LEU A 173 0.26 16.43 2.00
C LEU A 173 0.22 16.31 0.48
N ILE A 174 -0.88 15.84 -0.12
CA ILE A 174 -1.07 15.73 -1.58
C ILE A 174 -1.43 17.09 -2.22
N TYR A 175 -2.30 17.90 -1.61
CA TYR A 175 -2.69 19.22 -2.13
C TYR A 175 -1.54 20.23 -2.08
N ASN A 176 -0.62 20.11 -1.11
CA ASN A 176 0.60 20.92 -1.09
C ASN A 176 1.58 20.59 -2.23
N LEU A 177 1.26 19.61 -3.10
CA LEU A 177 2.05 19.21 -4.26
C LEU A 177 1.47 19.70 -5.60
N GLU A 178 0.27 20.29 -5.60
CA GLU A 178 -0.28 21.04 -6.74
C GLU A 178 0.36 22.43 -6.88
#